data_AF-A0A3E1P762-F1
#
_entry.id   AF-A0A3E1P762-F1
#
_cell.length_a   1.000
_cell.length_b   1.000
_cell.length_c   1.000
_cell.angle_alpha   90.00
_cell.angle_beta   90.00
_cell.angle_gamma   90.00
#
_symmetry.space_group_name_H-M   'P 1'
#
loop_
_entity.id
_entity.type
_entity.pdbx_description
1 polymer ?
#
loop_
_entity_poly.entity_id
_entity_poly.type
_entity_poly.pdbx_seq_one_letter_code
_entity_poly.pdbx_strand_id
1 'polypeptide(L)'
;MFSSQINISTGTAVNFENPIQDSGIRNIDEVRIFFECLFNQEDSLKNKNKFVFLFLQTCIAQKKTDILARILEEPAMADLHPSLIKSALIMTDGLSEIEEAFSKLQGVYHEIIKNY
;
A
#
# COMPACT_ATOMS: atom_id res chain seq x y z
N MET A 1 0.93 50.29 8.39
CA MET A 1 -0.47 49.83 8.22
C MET A 1 -0.76 48.81 9.30
N PHE A 2 -1.92 48.94 9.93
CA PHE A 2 -2.42 48.12 11.03
C PHE A 2 -2.91 46.74 10.58
N SER A 3 -2.97 45.85 11.57
CA SER A 3 -3.93 44.74 11.82
C SER A 3 -3.33 43.35 11.66
N SER A 4 -3.56 42.36 12.51
CA SER A 4 -4.07 42.25 13.89
C SER A 4 -3.70 40.85 14.38
N GLN A 5 -3.62 40.72 15.70
CA GLN A 5 -3.28 39.50 16.47
C GLN A 5 -4.28 38.34 16.27
N ILE A 6 -3.79 37.11 16.39
CA ILE A 6 -4.54 36.04 17.05
C ILE A 6 -3.70 35.57 18.24
N ASN A 7 -4.22 35.85 19.43
CA ASN A 7 -3.68 35.45 20.72
C ASN A 7 -4.35 34.13 21.12
N ILE A 8 -3.57 33.06 21.27
CA ILE A 8 -4.02 31.87 22.00
C ILE A 8 -2.94 31.58 23.03
N SER A 9 -3.14 32.14 24.22
CA SER A 9 -2.51 31.69 25.46
C SER A 9 -3.30 30.48 25.94
N THR A 10 -2.68 29.30 25.94
CA THR A 10 -2.77 28.30 27.02
C THR A 10 -1.90 27.10 26.70
N GLY A 11 -0.92 26.83 27.56
CA GLY A 11 -0.44 25.48 27.84
C GLY A 11 0.68 24.92 26.96
N THR A 12 1.89 24.91 27.53
CA THR A 12 2.99 23.98 27.22
C THR A 12 3.74 24.20 25.90
N ALA A 13 4.95 24.76 26.02
CA ALA A 13 5.95 24.67 24.97
C ALA A 13 6.30 23.18 24.77
N VAL A 14 5.84 22.59 23.66
CA VAL A 14 6.32 21.28 23.23
C VAL A 14 7.59 21.54 22.41
N ASN A 15 8.74 21.32 23.03
CA ASN A 15 10.00 21.17 22.32
C ASN A 15 9.87 19.97 21.38
N PHE A 16 9.76 20.21 20.07
CA PHE A 16 9.93 19.17 19.07
C PHE A 16 11.42 18.97 18.77
N GLU A 17 12.16 18.54 19.78
CA GLU A 17 13.43 17.84 19.58
C GLU A 17 13.20 16.37 19.85
N ASN A 18 12.66 15.69 18.84
CA ASN A 18 12.96 14.28 18.59
C ASN A 18 12.60 14.01 17.13
N PRO A 19 13.53 13.48 16.31
CA PRO A 19 13.13 12.88 15.05
C PRO A 19 12.14 11.78 15.41
N ILE A 20 10.90 11.90 14.94
CA ILE A 20 9.92 10.82 15.05
C ILE A 20 10.58 9.63 14.36
N GLN A 21 11.08 8.70 15.17
CA GLN A 21 11.47 7.39 14.69
C GLN A 21 10.23 6.82 14.05
N ASP A 22 10.27 6.72 12.73
CA ASP A 22 9.20 6.17 11.90
C ASP A 22 9.15 4.66 12.18
N SER A 23 8.57 4.32 13.33
CA SER A 23 8.31 2.94 13.71
C SER A 23 7.33 2.41 12.67
N GLY A 24 7.67 1.33 11.98
CA GLY A 24 6.86 0.69 10.93
C GLY A 24 5.40 0.34 11.30
N ILE A 25 4.97 0.67 12.52
CA ILE A 25 3.59 0.72 13.01
C ILE A 25 2.71 1.70 12.20
N ARG A 26 3.21 2.86 11.77
CA ARG A 26 2.38 3.84 11.01
C ARG A 26 1.97 3.32 9.62
N ASN A 27 2.85 2.60 8.93
CA ASN A 27 2.55 2.04 7.61
C ASN A 27 1.61 0.82 7.69
N ILE A 28 1.59 0.10 8.84
CA ILE A 28 0.64 -0.99 9.07
C ILE A 28 -0.80 -0.48 9.04
N ASP A 29 -1.06 0.68 9.63
CA ASP A 29 -2.40 1.25 9.65
C ASP A 29 -2.83 1.76 8.27
N GLU A 30 -1.95 2.33 7.43
CA GLU A 30 -2.37 2.81 6.09
C GLU A 30 -2.79 1.67 5.16
N VAL A 31 -2.05 0.55 5.14
CA VAL A 31 -2.41 -0.61 4.32
C VAL A 31 -3.65 -1.29 4.90
N ARG A 32 -3.70 -1.49 6.22
CA ARG A 32 -4.88 -2.09 6.84
C ARG A 32 -6.12 -1.22 6.63
N ILE A 33 -6.03 0.10 6.73
CA ILE A 33 -7.13 1.03 6.46
C ILE A 33 -7.47 1.04 4.96
N PHE A 34 -6.50 0.99 4.06
CA PHE A 34 -6.78 0.91 2.62
C PHE A 34 -7.56 -0.36 2.29
N PHE A 35 -7.15 -1.51 2.82
CA PHE A 35 -7.89 -2.76 2.69
C PHE A 35 -9.20 -2.73 3.50
N GLU A 36 -9.28 -2.21 4.72
CA GLU A 36 -10.55 -2.11 5.46
C GLU A 36 -11.56 -1.16 4.76
N CYS A 37 -11.09 -0.07 4.13
CA CYS A 37 -11.93 0.87 3.39
C CYS A 37 -12.32 0.38 2.00
N LEU A 38 -11.47 -0.40 1.32
CA LEU A 38 -11.83 -1.05 0.07
C LEU A 38 -12.61 -2.36 0.28
N PHE A 39 -12.49 -2.99 1.44
CA PHE A 39 -12.99 -4.33 1.72
C PHE A 39 -13.96 -4.23 2.90
N ASN A 40 -15.24 -4.00 2.59
CA ASN A 40 -16.27 -4.49 3.51
C ASN A 40 -16.21 -6.03 3.49
N GLN A 41 -16.45 -6.67 4.63
CA GLN A 41 -16.19 -8.09 4.92
C GLN A 41 -16.83 -9.14 3.97
N GLU A 42 -17.55 -8.72 2.92
CA GLU A 42 -18.28 -9.58 1.99
C GLU A 42 -17.96 -9.34 0.50
N ASP A 43 -17.07 -8.40 0.15
CA ASP A 43 -16.81 -8.05 -1.26
C ASP A 43 -15.64 -8.83 -1.89
N SER A 44 -15.91 -9.50 -3.02
CA SER A 44 -14.87 -10.14 -3.84
C SER A 44 -13.98 -9.08 -4.52
N LEU A 45 -12.66 -9.28 -4.46
CA LEU A 45 -11.65 -8.47 -5.14
C LEU A 45 -11.92 -8.26 -6.63
N LYS A 46 -12.58 -9.23 -7.30
CA LYS A 46 -12.94 -9.14 -8.72
C LYS A 46 -13.69 -7.86 -9.09
N ASN A 47 -14.48 -7.30 -8.19
CA ASN A 47 -15.26 -6.08 -8.46
C ASN A 47 -14.47 -4.79 -8.18
N LYS A 48 -13.33 -4.87 -7.49
CA LYS A 48 -12.51 -3.72 -7.04
C LYS A 48 -11.09 -3.70 -7.60
N ASN A 49 -10.79 -4.59 -8.55
CA ASN A 49 -9.53 -4.68 -9.29
C ASN A 49 -8.97 -3.31 -9.72
N LYS A 50 -9.81 -2.43 -10.28
CA LYS A 50 -9.39 -1.09 -10.74
C LYS A 50 -8.73 -0.27 -9.62
N PHE A 51 -9.25 -0.35 -8.40
CA PHE A 51 -8.74 0.43 -7.26
C PHE A 51 -7.42 -0.13 -6.73
N VAL A 52 -7.28 -1.46 -6.72
CA VAL A 52 -6.01 -2.11 -6.37
C VAL A 52 -4.89 -1.64 -7.30
N PHE A 53 -5.14 -1.60 -8.60
CA PHE A 53 -4.13 -1.17 -9.59
C PHE A 53 -3.80 0.32 -9.52
N LEU A 54 -4.79 1.19 -9.33
CA LEU A 54 -4.54 2.62 -9.10
C LEU A 54 -3.70 2.85 -7.84
N PHE A 55 -3.92 2.04 -6.80
CA PHE A 55 -3.14 2.13 -5.58
C PHE A 55 -1.71 1.63 -5.76
N LEU A 56 -1.51 0.49 -6.44
CA LEU A 56 -0.17 0.01 -6.81
C LEU A 56 0.59 1.10 -7.58
N GLN A 57 -0.03 1.75 -8.57
CA GLN A 57 0.58 2.87 -9.31
C GLN A 57 0.95 4.03 -8.39
N THR A 58 0.08 4.36 -7.44
CA THR A 58 0.31 5.45 -6.48
C THR A 58 1.50 5.12 -5.56
N CYS A 59 1.59 3.90 -5.05
CA CYS A 59 2.70 3.47 -4.22
C CYS A 59 4.03 3.48 -4.99
N ILE A 60 4.04 3.06 -6.26
CA ILE A 60 5.22 3.14 -7.13
C ILE A 60 5.64 4.60 -7.31
N ALA A 61 4.70 5.48 -7.67
CA ALA A 61 4.98 6.90 -7.88
C ALA A 61 5.52 7.60 -6.63
N GLN A 62 5.05 7.20 -5.45
CA GLN A 62 5.48 7.73 -4.16
C GLN A 62 6.69 6.98 -3.56
N LYS A 63 7.23 5.97 -4.24
CA LYS A 63 8.32 5.11 -3.75
C LYS A 63 8.02 4.44 -2.39
N LYS A 64 6.75 4.10 -2.14
CA LYS A 64 6.30 3.36 -0.94
C LYS A 64 6.50 1.85 -1.18
N THR A 65 7.75 1.41 -1.27
CA THR A 65 8.14 0.03 -1.63
C THR A 65 7.78 -0.98 -0.54
N ASP A 66 7.78 -0.58 0.71
CA ASP A 66 7.32 -1.36 1.86
C ASP A 66 5.82 -1.72 1.76
N ILE A 67 4.99 -0.75 1.38
CA ILE A 67 3.56 -0.96 1.13
C ILE A 67 3.34 -1.85 -0.09
N LEU A 68 4.11 -1.63 -1.16
CA LEU A 68 4.06 -2.48 -2.36
C LEU A 68 4.38 -3.94 -2.01
N ALA A 69 5.49 -4.20 -1.32
CA ALA A 69 5.88 -5.55 -0.91
C ALA A 69 4.74 -6.24 -0.17
N ARG A 70 4.13 -5.54 0.80
CA ARG A 70 3.04 -6.09 1.60
C ARG A 70 1.79 -6.41 0.79
N ILE A 71 1.44 -5.59 -0.20
CA ILE A 71 0.32 -5.88 -1.10
C ILE A 71 0.59 -7.11 -1.94
N LEU A 72 1.78 -7.21 -2.53
CA LEU A 72 2.13 -8.34 -3.40
C LEU A 72 2.15 -9.67 -2.64
N GLU A 73 2.45 -9.64 -1.34
CA GLU A 73 2.42 -10.81 -0.46
C GLU A 73 1.04 -11.14 0.10
N GLU A 74 0.05 -10.27 -0.09
CA GLU A 74 -1.28 -10.47 0.51
C GLU A 74 -1.99 -11.67 -0.14
N PRO A 75 -2.48 -12.66 0.63
CA PRO A 75 -3.11 -13.87 0.07
C PRO A 75 -4.27 -13.57 -0.88
N ALA A 76 -4.99 -12.47 -0.65
CA ALA A 76 -6.09 -12.02 -1.48
C ALA A 76 -5.66 -11.71 -2.93
N MET A 77 -4.36 -11.47 -3.20
CA MET A 77 -3.84 -11.33 -4.56
C MET A 77 -4.06 -12.58 -5.42
N ALA A 78 -4.15 -13.77 -4.80
CA ALA A 78 -4.45 -15.03 -5.51
C ALA A 78 -5.89 -15.09 -6.06
N ASP A 79 -6.82 -14.30 -5.49
CA ASP A 79 -8.21 -14.24 -5.95
C ASP A 79 -8.40 -13.37 -7.21
N LEU A 80 -7.36 -12.63 -7.59
CA LEU A 80 -7.36 -11.80 -8.80
C LEU A 80 -7.35 -12.69 -10.05
N HIS A 81 -7.97 -12.19 -11.13
CA HIS A 81 -7.87 -12.83 -12.43
C HIS A 81 -6.38 -12.89 -12.88
N PRO A 82 -5.91 -13.98 -13.54
CA PRO A 82 -4.49 -14.14 -13.87
C PRO A 82 -3.89 -12.96 -14.65
N SER A 83 -4.65 -12.35 -15.57
CA SER A 83 -4.20 -11.18 -16.33
C SER A 83 -3.91 -9.95 -15.45
N LEU A 84 -4.56 -9.84 -14.30
CA LEU A 84 -4.33 -8.77 -13.32
C LEU A 84 -3.07 -9.08 -12.52
N ILE A 85 -2.92 -10.29 -12.00
CA ILE A 85 -1.67 -10.70 -11.32
C ILE A 85 -0.47 -10.44 -12.24
N LYS A 86 -0.57 -10.80 -13.53
CA LYS A 86 0.44 -10.48 -14.54
C LYS A 86 0.70 -8.98 -14.68
N SER A 87 -0.34 -8.15 -14.66
CA SER A 87 -0.20 -6.69 -14.70
C SER A 87 0.54 -6.16 -13.48
N ALA A 88 0.27 -6.70 -12.28
CA ALA A 88 0.96 -6.28 -11.05
C ALA A 88 2.44 -6.61 -11.13
N LEU A 89 2.79 -7.82 -11.59
CA LEU A 89 4.17 -8.23 -11.83
C LEU A 89 4.86 -7.30 -12.82
N ILE A 90 4.26 -7.01 -13.98
CA ILE A 90 4.85 -6.10 -14.99
C ILE A 90 5.11 -4.72 -14.40
N MET A 91 4.17 -4.17 -13.62
CA MET A 91 4.32 -2.83 -13.05
C MET A 91 5.38 -2.73 -11.96
N THR A 92 5.71 -3.85 -11.33
CA THR A 92 6.63 -3.91 -10.18
C THR A 92 7.99 -4.52 -10.56
N ASP A 93 8.16 -4.88 -11.83
CA ASP A 93 9.40 -5.46 -12.35
C ASP A 93 10.58 -4.48 -12.22
N GLY A 94 11.74 -5.01 -11.82
CA GLY A 94 12.97 -4.25 -11.62
C GLY A 94 13.04 -3.40 -10.35
N LEU A 95 12.07 -3.48 -9.44
CA LEU A 95 12.12 -2.82 -8.13
C LEU A 95 12.87 -3.71 -7.12
N SER A 96 14.14 -3.38 -6.87
CA SER A 96 15.04 -4.21 -6.04
C SER A 96 14.56 -4.37 -4.59
N GLU A 97 13.86 -3.36 -4.06
CA GLU A 97 13.36 -3.37 -2.68
C GLU A 97 12.24 -4.38 -2.43
N ILE A 98 11.64 -4.94 -3.49
CA ILE A 98 10.48 -5.84 -3.39
C ILE A 98 10.68 -7.17 -4.13
N GLU A 99 11.92 -7.53 -4.50
CA GLU A 99 12.24 -8.75 -5.25
C GLU A 99 11.70 -10.04 -4.61
N GLU A 100 11.72 -10.13 -3.27
CA GLU A 100 11.18 -11.29 -2.55
C GLU A 100 9.65 -11.40 -2.73
N ALA A 101 8.94 -10.29 -2.50
CA ALA A 101 7.50 -10.21 -2.65
C ALA A 101 7.06 -10.46 -4.10
N PHE A 102 7.80 -9.89 -5.06
CA PHE A 102 7.64 -10.15 -6.49
C PHE A 102 7.77 -11.65 -6.81
N SER A 103 8.83 -12.30 -6.31
CA SER A 103 9.10 -13.72 -6.56
C SER A 103 7.99 -14.61 -6.02
N LYS A 104 7.46 -14.30 -4.83
CA LYS A 104 6.31 -15.01 -4.24
C LYS A 104 5.06 -14.88 -5.11
N LEU A 105 4.70 -13.65 -5.50
CA LEU A 105 3.54 -13.42 -6.36
C LEU A 105 3.70 -14.08 -7.74
N GLN A 106 4.92 -14.08 -8.28
CA GLN A 106 5.24 -14.78 -9.53
C GLN A 106 5.03 -16.30 -9.40
N GLY A 107 5.38 -16.88 -8.25
CA GLY A 107 5.07 -18.28 -7.91
C GLY A 107 3.56 -18.55 -7.95
N VAL A 108 2.77 -17.74 -7.24
CA VAL A 108 1.30 -17.81 -7.23
C VAL A 108 0.72 -17.71 -8.64
N TYR A 109 1.19 -16.75 -9.44
CA TYR A 109 0.77 -16.60 -10.83
C TYR A 109 1.01 -17.87 -11.65
N HIS A 110 2.20 -18.47 -11.54
CA HIS A 110 2.55 -19.69 -12.25
C HIS A 110 1.71 -20.90 -11.83
N GLU A 111 1.33 -21.01 -10.57
CA GLU A 111 0.43 -22.06 -10.09
C GLU A 111 -0.98 -21.89 -10.66
N ILE A 112 -1.50 -20.67 -10.67
CA ILE A 112 -2.84 -20.38 -11.19
C ILE A 112 -2.93 -20.70 -12.68
N ILE A 113 -1.99 -20.22 -13.50
CA ILE A 113 -2.05 -20.43 -14.96
C ILE A 113 -1.86 -21.89 -15.38
N LYS A 114 -1.20 -22.72 -14.56
CA LYS A 114 -1.09 -24.16 -14.84
C LYS A 114 -2.43 -24.88 -14.71
N ASN A 115 -3.33 -24.34 -13.90
CA ASN A 115 -4.63 -24.93 -13.56
C ASN A 115 -5.82 -24.26 -14.28
N TYR A 116 -5.56 -23.31 -15.18
CA TYR A 116 -6.56 -22.48 -15.86
C TYR A 116 -6.78 -22.91 -17.31
#